data_AF-A0A931UG92-F1
#
_entry.id   AF-A0A931UG92-F1
#
_cell.length_a   1.000
_cell.length_b   1.000
_cell.length_c   1.000
_cell.angle_alpha   90.00
_cell.angle_beta   90.00
_cell.angle_gamma   90.00
#
_symmetry.space_group_name_H-M   'P 1'
#
loop_
_entity.id
_entity.type
_entity.pdbx_description
1 polymer ?
#
loop_
_entity_poly.entity_id
_entity_poly.type
_entity_poly.pdbx_seq_one_letter_code
_entity_poly.pdbx_strand_id
1 'polypeptide(L)'
;MLFALTACSTSTPSKEKVAEAVKKIMPVKFEVVSVVPLKEIPGVIEVSIRMDNQPVVFYMDKKAQYVISGSLLHIDSKKNLTNEAQQRIKGK
;
A
#
# COMPACT_ATOMS: atom_id res chain seq x y z
N MET A 1 9.19 -39.14 -3.65
CA MET A 1 8.27 -38.11 -4.19
C MET A 1 8.62 -36.81 -3.49
N LEU A 2 9.34 -35.92 -4.19
CA LEU A 2 9.86 -34.67 -3.62
C LEU A 2 8.72 -33.63 -3.66
N PHE A 3 8.19 -33.25 -2.51
CA PHE A 3 7.23 -32.15 -2.43
C PHE A 3 7.99 -30.83 -2.63
N ALA A 4 7.98 -30.32 -3.86
CA ALA A 4 8.45 -28.98 -4.16
C ALA A 4 7.46 -27.97 -3.55
N LEU A 5 7.82 -27.37 -2.41
CA LEU A 5 7.18 -26.18 -1.88
C LEU A 5 7.49 -25.02 -2.83
N THR A 6 6.66 -24.84 -3.86
CA THR A 6 6.61 -23.57 -4.58
C THR A 6 6.13 -22.51 -3.60
N ALA A 7 7.08 -21.82 -2.98
CA ALA A 7 6.85 -20.57 -2.27
C ALA A 7 6.25 -19.59 -3.27
N CYS A 8 4.91 -19.53 -3.30
CA CYS A 8 4.17 -18.51 -4.01
C CYS A 8 4.60 -17.19 -3.37
N SER A 9 5.58 -16.55 -3.99
CA SER A 9 6.19 -15.33 -3.50
C SER A 9 5.10 -14.27 -3.59
N THR A 10 4.34 -14.09 -2.51
CA THR A 10 3.36 -13.03 -2.40
C THR A 10 4.11 -11.74 -2.66
N SER A 11 3.86 -11.17 -3.84
CA SER A 11 4.72 -10.17 -4.46
C SER A 11 4.54 -8.77 -3.84
N THR A 12 4.21 -8.74 -2.55
CA THR A 12 3.84 -7.58 -1.77
C THR A 12 4.96 -7.34 -0.76
N PRO A 13 5.55 -6.12 -0.71
CA PRO A 13 6.59 -5.81 0.25
C PRO A 13 6.07 -5.96 1.69
N SER A 14 6.95 -6.33 2.63
CA SER A 14 6.58 -6.37 4.05
C SER A 14 6.34 -4.96 4.60
N LYS A 15 5.63 -4.86 5.72
CA LYS A 15 5.38 -3.57 6.38
C LYS A 15 6.67 -2.87 6.79
N GLU A 16 7.67 -3.63 7.22
CA GLU A 16 8.99 -3.15 7.62
C GLU A 16 9.72 -2.53 6.43
N LYS A 17 9.75 -3.25 5.29
CA LYS A 17 10.35 -2.75 4.04
C LYS A 17 9.66 -1.48 3.55
N VAL A 18 8.32 -1.44 3.65
CA VAL A 18 7.53 -0.25 3.35
C VAL A 18 7.93 0.91 4.27
N ALA A 19 8.01 0.68 5.58
CA ALA A 19 8.39 1.71 6.55
C ALA A 19 9.81 2.25 6.29
N GLU A 20 10.77 1.38 5.99
CA GLU A 20 12.14 1.78 5.63
C GLU A 20 12.19 2.63 4.36
N ALA A 21 11.45 2.24 3.32
CA ALA A 21 11.39 3.00 2.07
C ALA A 21 10.74 4.38 2.28
N VAL A 22 9.60 4.42 2.98
CA VAL A 22 8.81 5.64 3.20
C VAL A 22 9.55 6.63 4.11
N LYS A 23 10.30 6.15 5.11
CA LYS A 23 11.14 7.02 5.97
C LYS A 23 12.14 7.88 5.19
N LYS A 24 12.58 7.43 4.00
CA LYS A 24 13.53 8.18 3.15
C LYS A 24 12.92 9.46 2.55
N ILE A 25 11.60 9.48 2.35
CA ILE A 25 10.88 10.63 1.79
C ILE A 25 10.07 11.39 2.86
N MET A 26 9.73 10.72 3.95
CA MET A 26 8.89 11.25 5.02
C MET A 26 9.52 10.89 6.37
N PRO A 27 10.50 11.68 6.87
CA PRO A 27 11.28 11.39 8.06
C PRO A 27 10.55 11.77 9.36
N VAL A 28 9.26 11.40 9.47
CA VAL A 28 8.43 11.62 10.65
C VAL A 28 7.91 10.30 11.21
N LYS A 29 7.27 10.34 12.39
CA LYS A 29 6.66 9.16 12.98
C LYS A 29 5.36 8.82 12.25
N PHE A 30 5.25 7.57 11.81
CA PHE A 30 4.03 7.03 11.22
C PHE A 30 3.92 5.53 11.54
N GLU A 31 2.72 4.99 11.36
CA GLU A 31 2.43 3.56 11.48
C GLU A 31 1.98 3.02 10.12
N VAL A 32 2.52 1.87 9.70
CA VAL A 32 2.04 1.18 8.49
C VAL A 32 0.82 0.32 8.83
N VAL A 33 -0.36 0.84 8.52
CA VAL A 33 -1.65 0.21 8.84
C VAL A 33 -1.90 -0.99 7.92
N SER A 34 -1.74 -0.81 6.60
CA SER A 34 -1.97 -1.87 5.62
C SER A 34 -1.06 -1.75 4.40
N VAL A 35 -0.78 -2.91 3.78
CA VAL A 35 -0.03 -3.04 2.53
C VAL A 35 -0.75 -4.12 1.72
N VAL A 36 -1.46 -3.72 0.67
CA VAL A 36 -2.38 -4.60 -0.07
C VAL A 36 -2.16 -4.47 -1.56
N PRO A 37 -1.90 -5.57 -2.30
CA PRO A 37 -1.82 -5.52 -3.75
C PRO A 37 -3.19 -5.15 -4.34
N LEU A 38 -3.21 -4.23 -5.31
CA LEU A 38 -4.43 -3.94 -6.06
C LEU A 38 -4.74 -5.11 -6.99
N LYS A 39 -5.98 -5.60 -6.93
CA LYS A 39 -6.44 -6.71 -7.77
C LYS A 39 -6.48 -6.34 -9.24
N GLU A 40 -6.99 -5.14 -9.53
CA GLU A 40 -7.24 -4.68 -10.90
C GLU A 40 -6.02 -4.04 -11.57
N ILE A 41 -4.96 -3.71 -10.80
CA ILE A 41 -3.75 -3.06 -11.32
C ILE A 41 -2.52 -3.88 -10.91
N PRO A 42 -2.11 -4.85 -11.75
CA PRO A 42 -0.95 -5.70 -11.47
C PRO A 42 0.31 -4.86 -11.25
N GLY A 43 1.04 -5.15 -10.18
CA GLY A 43 2.29 -4.42 -9.88
C GLY A 43 2.13 -3.26 -8.91
N VAL A 44 0.90 -2.78 -8.68
CA VAL A 44 0.62 -1.65 -7.79
C VAL A 44 0.11 -2.14 -6.44
N ILE A 45 0.71 -1.61 -5.38
CA ILE A 45 0.40 -1.92 -4.01
C ILE A 45 -0.22 -0.67 -3.37
N GLU A 46 -1.43 -0.79 -2.82
CA GLU A 46 -2.03 0.20 -1.93
C GLU A 46 -1.36 0.12 -0.56
N VAL A 47 -0.86 1.25 -0.09
CA VAL A 47 -0.28 1.39 1.24
C VAL A 47 -1.06 2.42 2.02
N SER A 48 -1.53 2.02 3.18
CA SER A 48 -2.17 2.93 4.13
C SER A 48 -1.29 3.08 5.36
N ILE A 49 -1.00 4.32 5.71
CA ILE A 49 -0.28 4.67 6.93
C ILE A 49 -1.15 5.58 7.80
N ARG A 50 -0.78 5.69 9.07
CA ARG A 50 -1.33 6.66 10.00
C ARG A 50 -0.21 7.59 10.46
N MET A 51 -0.43 8.89 10.31
CA MET A 51 0.49 9.94 10.73
C MET A 51 -0.31 10.94 11.54
N ASP A 52 0.04 11.16 12.80
CA ASP A 52 -0.67 12.06 13.72
C ASP A 52 -2.21 11.89 13.69
N ASN A 53 -2.65 10.64 13.74
CA ASN A 53 -4.06 10.25 13.67
C ASN A 53 -4.78 10.59 12.34
N GLN A 54 -4.05 11.06 11.33
CA GLN A 54 -4.54 11.25 9.97
C GLN A 54 -4.27 10.01 9.11
N PRO A 55 -5.29 9.47 8.45
CA PRO A 55 -5.12 8.37 7.51
C PRO A 55 -4.51 8.90 6.21
N VAL A 56 -3.39 8.32 5.78
CA VAL A 56 -2.73 8.65 4.51
C VAL A 56 -2.68 7.37 3.67
N VAL A 57 -3.08 7.49 2.40
CA VAL A 57 -3.05 6.39 1.44
C VAL A 57 -2.24 6.83 0.23
N PHE A 58 -1.35 5.97 -0.21
CA PHE A 58 -0.55 6.13 -1.41
C PHE A 58 -0.29 4.77 -2.03
N TYR A 59 0.39 4.75 -3.18
CA TYR A 59 0.67 3.52 -3.90
C TYR A 59 2.17 3.35 -4.15
N MET A 60 2.60 2.11 -4.34
CA MET A 60 3.99 1.79 -4.68
C MET A 60 4.08 0.57 -5.60
N ASP A 61 5.26 0.39 -6.18
CA ASP A 61 5.60 -0.83 -6.89
C ASP A 61 5.95 -1.97 -5.91
N LYS A 62 5.94 -3.21 -6.40
CA LYS A 62 6.25 -4.43 -5.63
C LYS A 62 7.63 -4.41 -4.93
N LYS A 63 8.58 -3.61 -5.43
CA LYS A 63 9.93 -3.52 -4.88
C LYS A 63 10.08 -2.38 -3.88
N ALA A 64 9.05 -1.56 -3.66
CA ALA A 64 9.07 -0.35 -2.82
C ALA A 64 10.18 0.65 -3.25
N GLN A 65 10.34 0.82 -4.56
CA GLN A 65 11.32 1.73 -5.16
C GLN A 65 10.69 3.07 -5.57
N TYR A 66 9.40 3.06 -5.92
CA TYR A 66 8.66 4.23 -6.37
C TYR A 66 7.41 4.43 -5.51
N VAL A 67 7.09 5.69 -5.24
CA VAL A 67 5.85 6.10 -4.58
C VAL A 67 5.02 6.89 -5.57
N ILE A 68 3.74 6.55 -5.67
CA ILE A 68 2.73 7.26 -6.42
C ILE A 68 1.83 7.96 -5.41
N SER A 69 1.89 9.30 -5.40
CA SER A 69 1.05 10.14 -4.55
C SER A 69 -0.11 10.71 -5.36
N GLY A 70 -1.32 10.71 -4.79
CA GLY A 70 -2.54 11.17 -5.45
C GLY A 70 -3.72 10.26 -5.20
N SER A 71 -4.74 10.34 -6.06
CA SER A 71 -5.95 9.52 -5.97
C SER A 71 -6.05 8.52 -7.12
N LEU A 72 -6.53 7.31 -6.80
CA LEU A 72 -6.94 6.31 -7.78
C LEU A 72 -8.45 6.41 -8.00
N LEU A 73 -8.84 6.79 -9.21
CA LEU A 73 -10.24 6.87 -9.61
C LEU A 73 -10.56 5.72 -10.56
N HIS A 74 -11.66 5.02 -10.27
CA HIS A 74 -12.24 4.08 -11.21
C HIS A 74 -13.07 4.85 -12.25
N ILE A 75 -12.73 4.72 -13.54
CA ILE A 75 -13.28 5.57 -14.61
C ILE A 75 -14.79 5.40 -14.75
N ASP A 76 -15.27 4.16 -14.91
CA ASP A 76 -16.68 3.91 -15.23
C ASP A 76 -17.62 4.25 -14.08
N SER A 77 -17.17 3.98 -12.84
CA SER A 77 -17.99 4.19 -11.64
C SER A 77 -17.76 5.56 -11.00
N LYS A 78 -16.76 6.32 -11.47
CA LYS A 78 -16.31 7.60 -10.92
C LYS A 78 -15.92 7.54 -9.44
N LYS A 79 -15.71 6.34 -8.89
CA LYS A 79 -15.36 6.14 -7.48
C LYS A 79 -13.91 6.51 -7.22
N ASN A 80 -13.66 7.26 -6.15
CA ASN A 80 -12.31 7.51 -5.65
C ASN A 80 -11.94 6.42 -4.64
N LEU A 81 -11.16 5.44 -5.11
CA LEU A 81 -10.75 4.28 -4.32
C LEU A 81 -9.80 4.68 -3.18
N THR A 82 -9.03 5.76 -3.33
CA THR A 82 -8.19 6.32 -2.26
C THR A 82 -9.04 6.87 -1.11
N ASN A 83 -10.12 7.57 -1.42
CA ASN A 83 -11.05 8.06 -0.39
C ASN A 83 -11.73 6.90 0.34
N GLU A 84 -12.13 5.86 -0.38
CA GLU A 84 -12.68 4.63 0.22
C GLU A 84 -11.64 3.95 1.14
N ALA A 85 -10.37 3.89 0.70
CA ALA A 85 -9.27 3.36 1.51
C ALA A 85 -9.01 4.16 2.79
N GLN A 86 -8.98 5.49 2.69
CA GLN A 86 -8.85 6.38 3.85
C GLN A 86 -10.00 6.19 4.83
N GLN A 87 -11.23 6.06 4.35
CA GLN A 87 -12.40 5.80 5.20
C GLN A 87 -12.31 4.44 5.91
N ARG A 88 -11.80 3.39 5.24
CA ARG A 88 -11.59 2.06 5.85
C ARG A 88 -10.65 2.06 7.06
N ILE A 89 -9.71 3.01 7.10
CA ILE A 89 -8.72 3.12 8.18
C ILE A 89 -9.00 4.29 9.14
N LYS A 90 -9.99 5.13 8.84
CA LYS A 90 -10.45 6.20 9.72
C LYS A 90 -11.14 5.58 10.94
N GLY A 91 -10.46 5.54 12.09
CA GLY A 91 -10.99 5.01 13.35
C GLY A 91 -10.59 3.57 13.69
N LYS A 92 -9.78 2.92 12.86
CA LYS A 92 -8.87 1.85 13.32
C LYS A 92 -7.64 2.50 13.94
#